data_AF-G5R0R0-F1
#
_entry.id   AF-G5R0R0-F1
#
_cell.length_a   1.000
_cell.length_b   1.000
_cell.length_c   1.000
_cell.angle_alpha   90.00
_cell.angle_beta   90.00
_cell.angle_gamma   90.00
#
_symmetry.space_group_name_H-M   'P 1'
#
loop_
_entity.id
_entity.type
_entity.pdbx_description
1 polymer ?
#
loop_
_entity_poly.entity_id
_entity_poly.type
_entity_poly.pdbx_seq_one_letter_code
_entity_poly.pdbx_strand_id
1 'polypeptide(L)'
;MMLTTQEINEQHRYIAESDVMLMQLETNIEALTEFIRLGKQENKMIMLNPAPYTKQVTHLLSDIDIITPNETEASFLSGVTITDINDAKKAGNIILQSGVKKVIITLGARGSLLCEHARTLYIPAWSAVVKDYYINATS
;
A
#
# COMPACT_ATOMS: atom_id res chain seq x y z
N MET A 1 0.92 5.74 16.07
CA MET A 1 0.09 5.37 17.24
C MET A 1 0.45 3.94 17.67
N MET A 2 0.50 3.65 18.97
CA MET A 2 0.75 2.28 19.47
C MET A 2 -0.59 1.61 19.75
N LEU A 3 -0.85 0.47 19.10
CA LEU A 3 -2.02 -0.37 19.33
C LEU A 3 -1.58 -1.72 19.87
N THR A 4 -2.30 -2.18 20.89
CA THR A 4 -2.07 -3.48 21.51
C THR A 4 -2.84 -4.57 20.78
N THR A 5 -2.36 -5.82 20.88
CA THR A 5 -3.07 -7.00 20.38
C THR A 5 -4.47 -7.14 20.99
N GLN A 6 -4.68 -6.71 22.23
CA GLN A 6 -5.99 -6.75 22.86
C GLN A 6 -6.97 -5.81 22.17
N GLU A 7 -6.59 -4.54 21.97
CA GLU A 7 -7.44 -3.54 21.30
C GLU A 7 -7.83 -3.99 19.89
N ILE A 8 -6.92 -4.67 19.18
CA ILE A 8 -7.16 -5.24 17.85
C ILE A 8 -8.16 -6.40 17.91
N ASN A 9 -7.97 -7.33 18.85
CA ASN A 9 -8.88 -8.46 19.02
C ASN A 9 -10.29 -8.04 19.42
N GLU A 10 -10.45 -6.95 20.16
CA GLU A 10 -11.76 -6.36 20.46
C GLU A 10 -12.49 -5.89 19.19
N GLN A 11 -11.78 -5.64 18.09
CA GLN A 11 -12.37 -5.29 16.78
C GLN A 11 -12.63 -6.48 15.86
N HIS A 12 -12.40 -7.73 16.31
CA HIS A 12 -12.52 -8.94 15.47
C HIS A 12 -13.85 -9.01 14.72
N ARG A 13 -14.97 -8.63 15.38
CA ARG A 13 -16.29 -8.64 14.75
C ARG A 13 -16.32 -7.77 13.48
N TYR A 14 -15.79 -6.55 13.54
CA TYR A 14 -15.78 -5.64 12.40
C TYR A 14 -14.86 -6.13 11.30
N ILE A 15 -13.74 -6.77 11.65
CA ILE A 15 -12.86 -7.44 10.68
C ILE A 15 -13.63 -8.53 9.95
N ALA A 16 -14.32 -9.41 10.69
CA ALA A 16 -15.08 -10.53 10.12
C ALA A 16 -16.28 -10.07 9.26
N GLU A 17 -16.89 -8.94 9.57
CA GLU A 17 -18.00 -8.36 8.79
C GLU A 17 -17.53 -7.54 7.58
N SER A 18 -16.23 -7.18 7.49
CA SER A 18 -15.68 -6.41 6.38
C SER A 18 -15.42 -7.23 5.12
N ASP A 19 -15.30 -6.57 3.96
CA ASP A 19 -14.80 -7.19 2.72
C ASP A 19 -13.30 -6.91 2.51
N VAL A 20 -12.85 -5.72 2.92
CA VAL A 20 -11.51 -5.19 2.67
C VAL A 20 -10.96 -4.57 3.94
N MET A 21 -9.70 -4.90 4.25
CA MET A 21 -8.89 -4.22 5.26
C MET A 21 -7.89 -3.31 4.57
N LEU A 22 -8.05 -2.00 4.74
CA LEU A 22 -7.10 -1.00 4.24
C LEU A 22 -6.26 -0.45 5.40
N MET A 23 -4.94 -0.53 5.28
CA MET A 23 -4.01 -0.11 6.33
C MET A 23 -2.90 0.81 5.77
N GLN A 24 -2.24 1.53 6.68
CA GLN A 24 -1.05 2.36 6.44
C GLN A 24 0.06 2.03 7.46
N LEU A 25 1.25 2.62 7.31
CA LEU A 25 2.42 2.36 8.18
C LEU A 25 2.59 3.39 9.33
N GLU A 26 1.51 4.06 9.74
CA GLU A 26 1.51 5.03 10.86
C GLU A 26 1.18 4.40 12.23
N THR A 27 0.92 3.09 12.23
CA THR A 27 0.79 2.25 13.44
C THR A 27 2.05 1.43 13.65
N ASN A 28 2.21 0.86 14.85
CA ASN A 28 3.29 -0.07 15.11
C ASN A 28 3.16 -1.37 14.27
N ILE A 29 4.29 -1.98 13.93
CA ILE A 29 4.35 -3.13 13.01
C ILE A 29 3.71 -4.37 13.61
N GLU A 30 3.74 -4.52 14.94
CA GLU A 30 3.09 -5.64 15.64
C GLU A 30 1.57 -5.57 15.45
N ALA A 31 1.00 -4.37 15.49
CA ALA A 31 -0.42 -4.17 15.22
C ALA A 31 -0.78 -4.51 13.77
N LEU A 32 0.01 -4.03 12.81
CA LEU A 32 -0.16 -4.36 11.39
C LEU A 32 -0.10 -5.88 11.16
N THR A 33 0.86 -6.55 11.79
CA THR A 33 1.02 -8.01 11.73
C THR A 33 -0.22 -8.73 12.26
N GLU A 34 -0.79 -8.29 13.38
CA GLU A 34 -1.99 -8.91 13.96
C GLU A 34 -3.24 -8.66 13.11
N PHE A 35 -3.42 -7.45 12.56
CA PHE A 35 -4.50 -7.17 11.62
C PHE A 35 -4.41 -8.05 10.37
N ILE A 36 -3.22 -8.20 9.80
CA ILE A 36 -2.97 -9.09 8.65
C ILE A 36 -3.32 -10.54 9.02
N ARG A 37 -2.89 -11.02 10.21
CA ARG A 37 -3.18 -12.38 10.68
C ARG A 37 -4.68 -12.63 10.78
N LEU A 38 -5.42 -11.72 11.41
CA LEU A 38 -6.88 -11.80 11.55
C LEU A 38 -7.59 -11.70 10.20
N GLY A 39 -7.17 -10.77 9.34
CA GLY A 39 -7.70 -10.63 7.99
C GLY A 39 -7.55 -11.91 7.18
N LYS A 40 -6.39 -12.57 7.24
CA LYS A 40 -6.16 -13.87 6.59
C LYS A 40 -7.05 -14.97 7.15
N GLN A 41 -7.20 -15.03 8.47
CA GLN A 41 -8.07 -16.02 9.14
C GLN A 41 -9.53 -15.89 8.66
N GLU A 42 -10.00 -14.66 8.50
CA GLU A 42 -11.37 -14.34 8.07
C GLU A 42 -11.51 -14.21 6.54
N ASN A 43 -10.47 -14.60 5.76
CA ASN A 43 -10.42 -14.54 4.30
C ASN A 43 -10.73 -13.15 3.71
N LYS A 44 -10.20 -12.09 4.31
CA LYS A 44 -10.39 -10.70 3.90
C LYS A 44 -9.37 -10.28 2.85
N MET A 45 -9.77 -9.35 1.98
CA MET A 45 -8.84 -8.70 1.07
C MET A 45 -7.99 -7.70 1.87
N ILE A 46 -6.68 -7.89 1.85
CA ILE A 46 -5.73 -7.07 2.58
C ILE A 46 -5.07 -6.07 1.64
N MET A 47 -5.32 -4.79 1.89
CA MET A 47 -4.77 -3.67 1.14
C MET A 47 -3.85 -2.82 2.03
N LEU A 48 -2.68 -2.48 1.51
CA LEU A 48 -1.69 -1.67 2.22
C LEU A 48 -1.29 -0.46 1.37
N ASN A 49 -1.47 0.73 1.92
CA ASN A 49 -0.74 1.91 1.46
C ASN A 49 0.55 2.01 2.28
N PRO A 50 1.74 1.76 1.71
CA PRO A 50 2.99 1.60 2.45
C PRO A 50 3.62 2.95 2.87
N ALA A 51 2.78 3.91 3.26
CA ALA A 51 3.16 5.27 3.65
C ALA A 51 3.01 5.47 5.17
N PRO A 52 3.95 6.18 5.82
CA PRO A 52 5.32 6.46 5.35
C PRO A 52 6.14 5.16 5.32
N TYR A 53 7.05 5.03 4.35
CA TYR A 53 7.83 3.79 4.19
C TYR A 53 8.68 3.46 5.43
N THR A 54 8.66 2.19 5.83
CA THR A 54 9.60 1.59 6.78
C THR A 54 10.09 0.24 6.28
N LYS A 55 11.39 -0.04 6.43
CA LYS A 55 11.99 -1.32 6.03
C LYS A 55 11.39 -2.52 6.79
N GLN A 56 10.75 -2.28 7.94
CA GLN A 56 10.10 -3.33 8.70
C GLN A 56 8.92 -3.96 7.95
N VAL A 57 8.33 -3.29 6.94
CA VAL A 57 7.18 -3.83 6.20
C VAL A 57 7.52 -5.01 5.29
N THR A 58 8.80 -5.20 4.92
CA THR A 58 9.21 -6.12 3.85
C THR A 58 8.79 -7.57 4.08
N HIS A 59 8.82 -8.04 5.33
CA HIS A 59 8.43 -9.41 5.70
C HIS A 59 6.92 -9.65 5.67
N LEU A 60 6.11 -8.59 5.59
CA LEU A 60 4.65 -8.66 5.54
C LEU A 60 4.12 -8.67 4.11
N LEU A 61 4.95 -8.33 3.11
CA LEU A 61 4.51 -8.11 1.73
C LEU A 61 3.85 -9.34 1.10
N SER A 62 4.30 -10.55 1.42
CA SER A 62 3.71 -11.80 0.91
C SER A 62 2.27 -12.05 1.39
N ASP A 63 1.84 -11.33 2.42
CA ASP A 63 0.50 -11.44 3.01
C ASP A 63 -0.45 -10.33 2.54
N ILE A 64 0.02 -9.44 1.66
CA ILE A 64 -0.77 -8.33 1.12
C ILE A 64 -1.34 -8.71 -0.24
N ASP A 65 -2.63 -8.46 -0.45
CA ASP A 65 -3.27 -8.66 -1.75
C ASP A 65 -2.99 -7.50 -2.69
N ILE A 66 -3.14 -6.26 -2.20
CA ILE A 66 -2.98 -5.03 -2.98
C ILE A 66 -2.09 -4.05 -2.22
N ILE A 67 -1.02 -3.59 -2.86
CA ILE A 67 -0.19 -2.50 -2.31
C ILE A 67 -0.28 -1.26 -3.19
N THR A 68 -0.39 -0.07 -2.56
CA THR A 68 -0.59 1.20 -3.28
C THR A 68 0.45 2.27 -2.97
N PRO A 69 1.75 2.03 -3.27
CA PRO A 69 2.78 3.03 -3.04
C PRO A 69 2.63 4.25 -3.97
N ASN A 70 3.13 5.40 -3.55
CA ASN A 70 3.54 6.46 -4.48
C ASN A 70 4.94 6.17 -5.07
N GLU A 71 5.45 7.08 -5.90
CA GLU A 71 6.77 6.96 -6.54
C GLU A 71 7.91 6.79 -5.52
N THR A 72 7.85 7.52 -4.41
CA THR A 72 8.87 7.48 -3.36
C THR A 72 8.88 6.13 -2.64
N GLU A 73 7.72 5.65 -2.18
CA GLU A 73 7.60 4.36 -1.50
C GLU A 73 7.90 3.18 -2.44
N ALA A 74 7.46 3.25 -3.70
CA ALA A 74 7.77 2.24 -4.70
C ALA A 74 9.28 2.19 -4.98
N SER A 75 9.95 3.34 -4.99
CA SER A 75 11.41 3.40 -5.12
C SER A 75 12.10 2.72 -3.94
N PHE A 76 11.62 2.94 -2.72
CA PHE A 76 12.18 2.29 -1.53
C PHE A 76 11.92 0.78 -1.48
N LEU A 77 10.73 0.34 -1.87
CA LEU A 77 10.36 -1.08 -1.89
C LEU A 77 11.12 -1.86 -2.96
N SER A 78 11.35 -1.26 -4.13
CA SER A 78 11.97 -1.93 -5.28
C SER A 78 13.48 -1.71 -5.40
N GLY A 79 14.03 -0.68 -4.76
CA GLY A 79 15.40 -0.21 -5.00
C GLY A 79 15.60 0.47 -6.36
N VAL A 80 14.53 0.78 -7.09
CA VAL A 80 14.59 1.47 -8.39
C VAL A 80 14.17 2.92 -8.20
N THR A 81 15.04 3.87 -8.55
CA THR A 81 14.65 5.28 -8.62
C THR A 81 13.67 5.50 -9.76
N ILE A 82 12.46 5.97 -9.45
CA ILE A 82 11.41 6.20 -10.45
C ILE A 82 11.49 7.63 -10.99
N THR A 83 11.84 7.77 -12.27
CA THR A 83 11.83 9.05 -12.99
C THR A 83 10.78 9.07 -14.10
N ASP A 84 10.47 7.92 -14.68
CA ASP A 84 9.48 7.76 -15.73
C ASP A 84 8.56 6.52 -15.55
N ILE A 85 7.70 6.28 -16.53
CA ILE A 85 6.76 5.15 -16.53
C ILE A 85 7.48 3.80 -16.65
N ASN A 86 8.62 3.73 -17.35
CA ASN A 86 9.38 2.49 -17.50
C ASN A 86 10.07 2.11 -16.18
N ASP A 87 10.59 3.09 -15.44
CA ASP A 87 11.10 2.86 -14.08
C ASP A 87 9.97 2.38 -13.15
N ALA A 88 8.79 3.00 -13.22
CA ALA A 88 7.62 2.57 -12.45
C ALA A 88 7.21 1.12 -12.78
N LYS A 89 7.22 0.73 -14.07
CA LYS A 89 6.99 -0.66 -14.49
C LYS A 89 8.00 -1.62 -13.88
N LYS A 90 9.29 -1.27 -13.94
CA LYS A 90 10.37 -2.07 -13.36
C LYS A 90 10.19 -2.20 -11.84
N ALA A 91 9.91 -1.10 -11.15
CA ALA A 91 9.67 -1.07 -9.72
C ALA A 91 8.47 -1.96 -9.34
N GLY A 92 7.33 -1.81 -10.02
CA GLY A 92 6.14 -2.60 -9.77
C GLY A 92 6.37 -4.11 -9.97
N ASN A 93 7.14 -4.50 -10.99
CA ASN A 93 7.49 -5.91 -11.21
C ASN A 93 8.39 -6.47 -10.09
N ILE A 94 9.33 -5.69 -9.57
CA ILE A 94 10.15 -6.11 -8.42
C ILE A 94 9.29 -6.25 -7.16
N ILE A 95 8.36 -5.33 -6.93
CA ILE A 95 7.46 -5.38 -5.76
C ILE A 95 6.55 -6.61 -5.83
N LEU A 96 6.06 -6.98 -7.02
CA LEU A 96 5.30 -8.22 -7.22
C LEU A 96 6.11 -9.47 -6.83
N GLN A 97 7.43 -9.47 -7.07
CA GLN A 97 8.31 -10.58 -6.68
C GLN A 97 8.43 -10.75 -5.16
N SER A 98 8.06 -9.74 -4.37
CA SER A 98 7.98 -9.82 -2.90
C SER A 98 6.75 -10.59 -2.39
N GLY A 99 5.87 -11.05 -3.28
CA GLY A 99 4.72 -11.89 -2.95
C GLY A 99 3.36 -11.18 -2.93
N VAL A 100 3.32 -9.86 -3.14
CA VAL A 100 2.07 -9.11 -3.28
C VAL A 100 1.37 -9.53 -4.58
N LYS A 101 0.04 -9.65 -4.57
CA LYS A 101 -0.71 -10.06 -5.78
C LYS A 101 -0.89 -8.93 -6.80
N LYS A 102 -1.11 -7.69 -6.33
CA LYS A 102 -1.32 -6.50 -7.15
C LYS A 102 -0.55 -5.30 -6.60
N VAL A 103 0.08 -4.53 -7.47
CA VAL A 103 0.76 -3.28 -7.14
C VAL A 103 0.10 -2.15 -7.93
N ILE A 104 -0.31 -1.08 -7.25
CA ILE A 104 -0.82 0.14 -7.89
C ILE A 104 0.10 1.28 -7.50
N ILE A 105 0.97 1.70 -8.41
CA ILE A 105 1.86 2.85 -8.16
C ILE A 105 1.12 4.13 -8.54
N THR A 106 0.96 5.05 -7.60
CA THR A 106 0.47 6.40 -7.90
C THR A 106 1.61 7.30 -8.39
N LEU A 107 1.36 8.05 -9.47
CA LEU A 107 2.37 8.82 -10.22
C LEU A 107 2.00 10.32 -10.27
N GLY A 108 1.31 10.79 -9.23
CA GLY A 108 0.77 12.15 -9.14
C GLY A 108 -0.09 12.53 -10.35
N ALA A 109 0.23 13.66 -10.98
CA ALA A 109 -0.47 14.17 -12.15
C ALA A 109 -0.36 13.26 -13.40
N ARG A 110 0.53 12.27 -13.40
CA ARG A 110 0.63 11.28 -14.49
C ARG A 110 -0.44 10.19 -14.35
N GLY A 111 -1.06 10.01 -13.19
CA GLY A 111 -2.08 8.99 -12.96
C GLY A 111 -1.53 7.81 -12.16
N SER A 112 -1.79 6.59 -12.61
CA SER A 112 -1.37 5.39 -11.89
C SER A 112 -0.94 4.26 -12.82
N LEU A 113 -0.18 3.32 -12.25
CA LEU A 113 0.28 2.11 -12.91
C LEU A 113 -0.16 0.89 -12.10
N LEU A 114 -1.01 0.05 -12.69
CA LEU A 114 -1.36 -1.25 -12.16
C LEU A 114 -0.38 -2.30 -12.69
N CYS A 115 0.30 -3.01 -11.80
CA CYS A 115 1.07 -4.22 -12.10
C CYS A 115 0.40 -5.42 -11.42
N GLU A 116 0.07 -6.44 -12.19
CA GLU A 116 -0.53 -7.68 -11.71
C GLU A 116 -0.14 -8.82 -12.64
N HIS A 117 0.34 -9.94 -12.08
CA HIS A 117 0.85 -11.07 -12.87
C HIS A 117 1.89 -10.61 -13.92
N ALA A 118 1.73 -11.02 -15.18
CA ALA A 118 2.55 -10.59 -16.33
C ALA A 118 1.95 -9.39 -17.08
N ARG A 119 1.06 -8.61 -16.44
CA ARG A 119 0.37 -7.48 -17.04
C ARG A 119 0.70 -6.19 -16.32
N THR A 120 0.83 -5.14 -17.11
CA THR A 120 0.97 -3.78 -16.61
C THR A 120 0.03 -2.86 -17.39
N LEU A 121 -0.79 -2.10 -16.67
CA LEU A 121 -1.74 -1.15 -17.23
C LEU A 121 -1.44 0.24 -16.68
N TYR A 122 -1.16 1.18 -17.57
CA TYR A 122 -1.04 2.59 -17.23
C TYR A 122 -2.40 3.26 -17.39
N ILE A 123 -2.82 4.00 -16.37
CA ILE A 123 -4.09 4.71 -16.33
C ILE A 123 -3.76 6.20 -16.14
N PRO A 124 -3.94 7.04 -17.17
CA PRO A 124 -3.63 8.46 -17.06
C PRO A 124 -4.59 9.14 -16.07
N ALA A 125 -4.10 10.14 -15.35
CA ALA A 125 -4.96 10.99 -14.52
C ALA A 125 -5.95 11.77 -15.39
N TRP A 126 -7.14 12.04 -14.86
CA TRP A 126 -7.99 13.07 -15.44
C TRP A 126 -7.39 14.45 -15.17
N SER A 127 -7.40 15.29 -16.21
CA SER A 127 -6.96 16.68 -16.07
C SER A 127 -7.94 17.41 -15.14
N ALA A 128 -7.41 17.94 -14.05
CA ALA A 128 -8.16 18.75 -13.10
C ALA A 128 -7.33 19.99 -12.75
N VAL A 129 -8.00 21.12 -12.56
CA VAL A 129 -7.37 22.31 -11.99
C VAL A 129 -7.13 22.02 -10.51
N VAL A 130 -5.88 21.91 -10.10
CA VAL A 130 -5.50 21.81 -8.69
C VAL A 130 -5.90 23.12 -8.02
N LYS A 131 -6.90 23.08 -7.15
CA LYS A 131 -7.37 24.27 -6.42
C LYS A 131 -6.78 24.42 -5.02
N ASP A 132 -6.15 23.39 -4.45
CA ASP A 132 -5.21 23.46 -3.33
C ASP A 132 -4.64 22.06 -3.04
N TYR A 133 -3.33 21.95 -2.80
CA TYR A 133 -2.68 20.81 -2.14
C TYR A 133 -2.30 21.30 -0.74
N TYR A 134 -3.05 20.90 0.29
CA TYR A 134 -2.88 21.25 1.72
C TYR A 134 -1.84 22.35 2.02
N ILE A 135 -2.24 23.61 1.85
CA ILE A 135 -1.52 24.74 2.43
C ILE A 135 -2.25 25.08 3.72
N ASN A 136 -1.53 24.98 4.85
CA ASN A 136 -1.89 25.38 6.22
C ASN A 136 -2.41 24.26 7.16
N ALA A 137 -1.47 23.55 7.77
CA ALA A 137 -1.60 23.07 9.14
C ALA A 137 -0.37 23.52 9.96
N THR A 138 -0.15 24.84 10.03
CA THR A 138 0.67 25.45 11.08
C THR A 138 0.03 26.77 11.50
N SER A 139 -0.70 26.70 12.62
CA SER A 139 -0.84 27.75 13.63
C SER A 139 -1.58 27.17 14.82
#